data_AF-A0A0R3MDR5-F1
#
_entry.id   AF-A0A0R3MDR5-F1
#
_cell.length_a   1.000
_cell.length_b   1.000
_cell.length_c   1.000
_cell.angle_alpha   90.00
_cell.angle_beta   90.00
_cell.angle_gamma   90.00
#
_symmetry.space_group_name_H-M   'P 1'
#
loop_
_entity.id
_entity.type
_entity.pdbx_description
1 polymer ?
#
loop_
_entity_poly.entity_id
_entity_poly.type
_entity_poly.pdbx_seq_one_letter_code
_entity_poly.pdbx_strand_id
1 'polypeptide(L)'
;MQENSLVSFCGVFALRDGVSEKEFLPKLHAFFQHFIDMGFATGYRIMRREALDGFGKTLPAFTYRGELTYADLEREHAAYEYVKQHSERVHALHIEMNSLVKPEADFFLETRIS
;
A
#
# COMPACT_ATOMS: atom_id res chain seq x y z
N MET A 1 -30.14 -4.12 -2.29
CA MET A 1 -29.07 -4.59 -1.41
C MET A 1 -27.78 -4.13 -2.07
N GLN A 2 -27.20 -3.02 -1.61
CA GLN A 2 -25.89 -2.58 -2.12
C GLN A 2 -24.87 -3.59 -1.60
N GLU A 3 -24.25 -4.34 -2.49
CA GLU A 3 -23.03 -5.06 -2.17
C GLU A 3 -21.99 -4.02 -1.79
N ASN A 4 -21.63 -3.95 -0.50
CA ASN A 4 -20.46 -3.21 -0.08
C ASN A 4 -19.23 -3.99 -0.57
N SER A 5 -18.87 -3.78 -1.84
CA SER A 5 -17.65 -4.30 -2.41
C SER A 5 -16.49 -3.61 -1.71
N LEU A 6 -15.85 -4.32 -0.78
CA LEU A 6 -14.61 -3.87 -0.16
C LEU A 6 -13.57 -3.70 -1.26
N VAL A 7 -13.04 -2.48 -1.36
CA VAL A 7 -11.97 -2.12 -2.29
C VAL A 7 -10.68 -1.96 -1.51
N SER A 8 -9.63 -2.55 -2.05
CA SER A 8 -8.30 -2.51 -1.48
C SER A 8 -7.34 -1.82 -2.45
N PHE A 9 -6.67 -0.77 -1.99
CA PHE A 9 -5.51 -0.22 -2.68
C PHE A 9 -4.28 -1.00 -2.26
N CYS A 10 -3.59 -1.57 -3.23
CA CYS A 10 -2.41 -2.38 -3.01
C CYS A 10 -1.17 -1.66 -3.54
N GLY A 11 -0.11 -1.69 -2.75
CA GLY A 11 1.25 -1.36 -3.18
C GLY A 11 2.14 -2.59 -3.04
N VAL A 12 2.99 -2.85 -4.01
CA VAL A 12 4.02 -3.89 -3.94
C VAL A 12 5.40 -3.28 -4.03
N PHE A 13 6.31 -3.74 -3.17
CA PHE A 13 7.59 -3.08 -2.94
C PHE A 13 8.75 -4.08 -2.93
N ALA A 14 9.88 -3.64 -3.46
CA ALA A 14 11.20 -4.17 -3.19
C ALA A 14 12.01 -3.08 -2.48
N LEU A 15 12.77 -3.44 -1.44
CA LEU A 15 13.62 -2.48 -0.74
C LEU A 15 14.87 -2.17 -1.56
N ARG A 16 15.38 -0.94 -1.45
CA ARG A 16 16.71 -0.61 -1.98
C ARG A 16 17.79 -1.42 -1.27
N ASP A 17 18.92 -1.60 -1.93
CA ASP A 17 20.04 -2.33 -1.39
C ASP A 17 20.55 -1.64 -0.10
N GLY A 18 20.71 -2.41 0.98
CA GLY A 18 21.13 -1.91 2.29
C GLY A 18 20.01 -1.39 3.19
N VAL A 19 18.77 -1.24 2.69
CA VAL A 19 17.62 -0.84 3.51
C VAL A 19 17.06 -2.04 4.27
N SER A 20 16.87 -1.88 5.59
CA SER A 20 16.27 -2.91 6.44
C SER A 20 14.75 -2.75 6.61
N GLU A 21 14.06 -3.83 6.97
CA GLU A 21 12.64 -3.78 7.39
C GLU A 21 12.42 -2.81 8.55
N LYS A 22 13.38 -2.71 9.48
CA LYS A 22 13.31 -1.83 10.64
C LYS A 22 13.24 -0.35 10.24
N GLU A 23 13.83 0.01 9.11
CA GLU A 23 13.78 1.36 8.56
C GLU A 23 12.53 1.58 7.71
N PHE A 24 12.16 0.59 6.91
CA PHE A 24 11.04 0.68 5.97
C PHE A 24 9.66 0.62 6.64
N LEU A 25 9.42 -0.38 7.48
CA LEU A 25 8.08 -0.66 8.02
C LEU A 25 7.49 0.55 8.77
N PRO A 26 8.22 1.27 9.63
CA PRO A 26 7.67 2.46 10.29
C PRO A 26 7.21 3.54 9.31
N LYS A 27 7.90 3.72 8.18
CA LYS A 27 7.53 4.70 7.15
C LYS A 27 6.29 4.27 6.37
N LEU A 28 6.19 2.99 6.02
CA LEU A 28 5.00 2.43 5.39
C LEU A 28 3.78 2.52 6.33
N HIS A 29 3.96 2.19 7.61
CA HIS A 29 2.93 2.33 8.63
C HIS A 29 2.45 3.78 8.77
N ALA A 30 3.37 4.74 8.86
CA ALA A 30 3.00 6.16 8.98
C ALA A 30 2.23 6.66 7.74
N PHE A 31 2.66 6.24 6.55
CA PHE A 31 1.96 6.56 5.30
C PHE A 31 0.53 6.00 5.29
N PHE A 32 0.33 4.72 5.63
CA PHE A 32 -1.00 4.11 5.66
C PHE A 32 -1.88 4.64 6.80
N GLN A 33 -1.32 4.84 7.99
CA GLN A 33 -2.05 5.37 9.13
C GLN A 33 -2.62 6.77 8.84
N HIS A 34 -1.90 7.58 8.06
CA HIS A 34 -2.37 8.90 7.65
C HIS A 34 -3.71 8.84 6.90
N PHE A 35 -3.95 7.83 6.06
CA PHE A 35 -5.24 7.68 5.38
C PHE A 35 -6.38 7.28 6.31
N ILE A 36 -6.09 6.56 7.39
CA ILE A 36 -7.07 6.24 8.43
C ILE A 36 -7.39 7.49 9.25
N ASP A 37 -6.36 8.23 9.66
CA ASP A 37 -6.51 9.44 10.48
C ASP A 37 -7.31 10.53 9.74
N MET A 38 -7.17 10.60 8.41
CA MET A 38 -7.95 11.51 7.55
C MET A 38 -9.36 10.99 7.26
N GLY A 39 -9.73 9.80 7.72
CA GLY A 39 -11.06 9.20 7.53
C GLY A 39 -11.30 8.60 6.15
N PHE A 40 -10.27 8.41 5.34
CA PHE A 40 -10.40 7.78 4.02
C PHE A 40 -10.48 6.26 4.14
N ALA A 41 -9.50 5.64 4.82
CA ALA A 41 -9.38 4.19 4.94
C ALA A 41 -9.94 3.67 6.27
N THR A 42 -10.36 2.41 6.29
CA THR A 42 -10.86 1.72 7.49
C THR A 42 -9.81 0.85 8.16
N GLY A 43 -8.73 0.52 7.44
CA GLY A 43 -7.65 -0.32 7.94
C GLY A 43 -6.55 -0.51 6.90
N TYR A 44 -5.47 -1.17 7.30
CA TYR A 44 -4.45 -1.65 6.39
C TYR A 44 -3.82 -2.96 6.85
N ARG A 45 -3.13 -3.64 5.93
CA ARG A 45 -2.27 -4.80 6.19
C ARG A 45 -0.93 -4.62 5.49
N ILE A 46 0.11 -5.17 6.09
CA ILE A 46 1.44 -5.28 5.48
C ILE A 46 1.81 -6.76 5.51
N MET A 47 2.22 -7.28 4.36
CA MET A 47 2.53 -8.69 4.16
C MET A 47 3.92 -8.80 3.55
N ARG A 48 4.69 -9.77 4.04
CA ARG A 48 5.92 -10.23 3.41
C ARG A 48 5.63 -11.47 2.59
N ARG A 49 6.20 -11.54 1.39
CA ARG A 49 6.05 -12.65 0.45
C ARG A 49 7.30 -13.52 0.49
N GLU A 50 7.11 -14.81 0.59
CA GLU A 50 8.19 -15.80 0.59
C GLU A 50 7.88 -16.89 -0.45
N ALA A 51 8.90 -17.26 -1.21
CA ALA A 51 8.74 -18.29 -2.23
C ALA A 51 8.65 -19.65 -1.52
N LEU A 52 7.68 -20.46 -1.92
CA LEU A 52 7.61 -21.85 -1.46
C LEU A 52 8.49 -22.69 -2.38
N ASP A 53 9.51 -23.32 -1.81
CA ASP A 53 10.42 -24.17 -2.56
C ASP A 53 9.65 -25.32 -3.23
N GLY A 54 9.95 -25.57 -4.51
CA GLY A 54 9.29 -26.58 -5.33
C GLY A 54 7.82 -26.33 -5.68
N PHE A 55 7.23 -25.16 -5.36
CA PHE A 55 5.81 -24.89 -5.61
C PHE A 55 5.58 -23.59 -6.40
N GLY A 56 5.03 -23.73 -7.62
CA GLY A 56 4.64 -22.60 -8.47
C GLY A 56 5.78 -21.98 -9.28
N LYS A 57 5.48 -20.87 -9.97
CA LYS A 57 6.52 -20.03 -10.61
C LYS A 57 7.27 -19.23 -9.54
N THR A 58 8.48 -18.78 -9.88
CA THR A 58 9.24 -17.79 -9.08
C THR A 58 8.33 -16.63 -8.72
N LEU A 59 8.34 -16.21 -7.45
CA LEU A 59 7.58 -15.03 -7.03
C LEU A 59 7.98 -13.81 -7.90
N PRO A 60 7.02 -12.94 -8.27
CA PRO A 60 7.32 -11.61 -8.78
C PRO A 60 8.37 -10.89 -7.91
N ALA A 61 9.18 -10.03 -8.51
CA ALA A 61 10.38 -9.42 -7.92
C ALA A 61 10.16 -8.52 -6.69
N PHE A 62 8.93 -8.42 -6.17
CA PHE A 62 8.57 -7.65 -4.99
C PHE A 62 8.39 -8.53 -3.75
N THR A 63 9.01 -8.10 -2.65
CA THR A 63 9.07 -8.82 -1.37
C THR A 63 7.94 -8.43 -0.42
N TYR A 64 7.44 -7.19 -0.51
CA TYR A 64 6.41 -6.67 0.40
C TYR A 64 5.16 -6.30 -0.38
N ARG A 65 3.99 -6.54 0.23
CA ARG A 65 2.69 -6.00 -0.20
C ARG A 65 2.12 -5.19 0.95
N GLY A 66 1.68 -3.97 0.66
CA GLY A 66 0.85 -3.16 1.54
C GLY A 66 -0.56 -3.09 0.96
N GLU A 67 -1.57 -3.16 1.82
CA GLU A 67 -2.97 -3.12 1.44
C GLU A 67 -3.70 -2.11 2.33
N LEU A 68 -4.26 -1.06 1.73
CA LEU A 68 -5.19 -0.13 2.37
C LEU A 68 -6.61 -0.54 2.03
N THR A 69 -7.45 -0.73 3.05
CA THR A 69 -8.86 -1.12 2.88
C THR A 69 -9.76 0.10 3.01
N TYR A 70 -10.67 0.26 2.05
CA TYR A 70 -11.68 1.30 2.05
C TYR A 70 -13.07 0.70 2.28
N ALA A 71 -13.98 1.51 2.82
CA ALA A 71 -15.37 1.08 2.99
C ALA A 71 -16.09 0.92 1.64
N ASP A 72 -15.71 1.75 0.66
CA ASP A 72 -16.34 1.87 -0.65
C ASP A 72 -15.38 2.55 -1.65
N LEU A 73 -15.77 2.56 -2.93
CA LEU A 73 -15.02 3.22 -4.01
C LEU A 73 -14.99 4.75 -3.89
N GLU A 74 -16.00 5.36 -3.29
CA GLU A 74 -16.07 6.81 -3.17
C GLU A 74 -14.95 7.34 -2.26
N ARG A 75 -14.71 6.65 -1.15
CA ARG A 75 -13.61 6.97 -0.23
C ARG A 75 -12.23 6.71 -0.82
N GLU A 76 -12.09 5.64 -1.61
CA GLU A 76 -10.84 5.37 -2.32
C GLU A 76 -10.54 6.51 -3.31
N HIS A 77 -11.50 6.89 -4.14
CA HIS A 77 -11.34 8.01 -5.07
C HIS A 77 -11.06 9.33 -4.34
N ALA A 78 -11.72 9.59 -3.21
CA ALA A 78 -11.45 10.77 -2.40
C ALA A 78 -10.02 10.79 -1.85
N ALA A 79 -9.50 9.62 -1.43
CA ALA A 79 -8.11 9.46 -1.00
C ALA A 79 -7.12 9.74 -2.13
N TYR A 80 -7.44 9.26 -3.34
CA TYR A 80 -6.62 9.49 -4.52
C TYR A 80 -6.58 10.97 -4.93
N GLU A 81 -7.74 11.64 -4.95
CA GLU A 81 -7.80 13.08 -5.20
C GLU A 81 -7.10 13.90 -4.11
N TYR A 82 -7.17 13.45 -2.85
CA TYR A 82 -6.40 14.05 -1.76
C TYR A 82 -4.88 13.95 -1.97
N VAL A 83 -4.37 12.82 -2.45
CA VAL A 83 -2.95 12.66 -2.78
C VAL A 83 -2.53 13.59 -3.92
N LYS A 84 -3.36 13.71 -4.96
CA LYS A 84 -3.12 14.61 -6.11
C LYS A 84 -3.06 16.09 -5.75
N GLN A 85 -3.67 16.49 -4.65
CA GLN A 85 -3.58 17.87 -4.15
C GLN A 85 -2.17 18.22 -3.64
N HIS A 86 -1.27 17.24 -3.52
CA HIS A 86 0.11 17.43 -3.05
C HIS A 86 0.19 18.16 -1.71
N SER A 87 -0.76 17.92 -0.80
CA SER A 87 -0.67 18.49 0.55
C SER A 87 0.63 18.03 1.23
N GLU A 88 1.29 18.94 1.95
CA GLU A 88 2.66 18.73 2.44
C GLU A 88 2.82 17.42 3.22
N ARG A 89 1.85 17.08 4.07
CA ARG A 89 1.95 15.91 4.95
C ARG A 89 1.90 14.57 4.21
N VAL A 90 0.91 14.35 3.34
CA VAL A 90 0.81 13.08 2.59
C VAL A 90 1.96 12.97 1.59
N HIS A 91 2.37 14.09 1.00
CA HIS A 91 3.48 14.12 0.06
C HIS A 91 4.82 13.80 0.74
N ALA A 92 5.09 14.37 1.92
CA ALA A 92 6.28 14.07 2.70
C ALA A 92 6.34 12.58 3.10
N LEU A 93 5.24 12.03 3.61
CA LEU A 93 5.16 10.60 3.96
C LEU A 93 5.39 9.70 2.75
N HIS A 94 4.83 10.05 1.59
CA HIS A 94 5.03 9.33 0.34
C HIS A 94 6.50 9.37 -0.12
N ILE A 95 7.16 10.52 -0.03
CA ILE A 95 8.59 10.66 -0.35
C ILE A 95 9.46 9.84 0.60
N GLU A 96 9.21 9.95 1.91
CA GLU A 96 9.97 9.21 2.92
C GLU A 96 9.91 7.70 2.67
N MET A 97 8.70 7.16 2.43
CA MET A 97 8.50 5.75 2.12
C MET A 97 9.16 5.36 0.79
N ASN A 98 8.93 6.12 -0.29
CA ASN A 98 9.46 5.78 -1.61
C ASN A 98 10.99 5.91 -1.70
N SER A 99 11.62 6.71 -0.84
CA SER A 99 13.08 6.82 -0.78
C SER A 99 13.76 5.50 -0.37
N LEU A 100 13.01 4.57 0.23
CA LEU A 100 13.50 3.29 0.77
C LEU A 100 13.22 2.09 -0.15
N VAL A 101 12.40 2.27 -1.19
CA VAL A 101 12.01 1.22 -2.12
C VAL A 101 12.66 1.42 -3.48
N LYS A 102 12.82 0.32 -4.23
CA LYS A 102 13.31 0.37 -5.61
C LYS A 102 12.25 1.02 -6.52
N PRO A 103 12.64 1.60 -7.67
CA PRO A 103 11.71 2.28 -8.57
C PRO A 103 10.59 1.40 -9.13
N GLU A 104 10.74 0.08 -9.08
CA GLU A 104 9.76 -0.90 -9.57
C GLU A 104 8.63 -1.17 -8.57
N ALA A 105 8.33 -0.20 -7.69
CA ALA A 105 7.14 -0.28 -6.84
C ALA A 105 5.89 -0.07 -7.69
N ASP A 106 4.96 -1.02 -7.64
CA ASP A 106 3.70 -0.98 -8.39
C ASP A 106 2.52 -0.76 -7.44
N PHE A 107 1.51 -0.01 -7.92
CA PHE A 107 0.29 0.28 -7.20
C PHE A 107 -0.95 -0.08 -8.03
N PHE A 108 -1.93 -0.72 -7.43
CA PHE A 108 -3.14 -1.20 -8.12
C PHE A 108 -4.33 -1.35 -7.18
N LEU A 109 -5.54 -1.39 -7.74
CA LEU A 109 -6.77 -1.65 -7.01
C LEU A 109 -7.17 -3.11 -7.13
N GLU A 110 -7.61 -3.69 -6.01
CA GLU A 110 -8.25 -4.99 -5.95
C GLU A 110 -9.66 -4.83 -5.41
N THR A 111 -10.62 -5.44 -6.10
CA THR A 111 -12.01 -5.54 -5.65
C THR A 111 -12.30 -6.99 -5.31
N ARG A 112 -12.85 -7.23 -4.13
CA ARG A 112 -13.27 -8.59 -3.75
C ARG A 112 -14.54 -8.98 -4.52
N ILE A 113 -14.47 -10.06 -5.29
CA ILE A 113 -15.63 -10.70 -5.93
C ILE A 113 -16.06 -11.87 -5.03
N SER A 114 -17.34 -11.89 -4.64
CA SER A 114 -17.96 -12.99 -3.88
C SER A 114 -18.80 -13.91 -4.75
#